data_AF-A0A529HGI9-F1
#
_entry.id   AF-A0A529HGI9-F1
#
_cell.length_a   1.000
_cell.length_b   1.000
_cell.length_c   1.000
_cell.angle_alpha   90.00
_cell.angle_beta   90.00
_cell.angle_gamma   90.00
#
_symmetry.space_group_name_H-M   'P 1'
#
loop_
_entity.id
_entity.type
_entity.pdbx_description
1 polymer ?
#
loop_
_entity_poly.entity_id
_entity_poly.type
_entity_poly.pdbx_seq_one_letter_code
_entity_poly.pdbx_strand_id
1 'polypeptide(L)'
;AITRRPQDLYLVAFDLLHLNGHDLRDMALKDRREVLQALIPAGGRIQFSEALPGAGDAVYHLACEAGLEGIVSKRLDSVYRSGSTRNWRKVKCFVEKEMDIIGVKRETGKPAMVLMADNGRYMGGAFVTFKAEKRQALWDRAQGRAGAPPPEGLAKEKAEWLN
;
A
#
# COMPACT_ATOMS: atom_id res chain seq x y z
N ALA A 1 -8.10 -6.01 -17.21
CA ALA A 1 -7.39 -6.99 -16.36
C ALA A 1 -7.95 -7.10 -14.93
N ILE A 2 -8.55 -6.06 -14.35
CA ILE A 2 -9.03 -6.11 -12.96
C ILE A 2 -10.49 -6.58 -12.91
N THR A 3 -10.72 -7.85 -13.25
CA THR A 3 -11.95 -8.57 -12.94
C THR A 3 -11.68 -9.48 -11.76
N ARG A 4 -12.50 -9.46 -10.71
CA ARG A 4 -12.36 -10.36 -9.55
C ARG A 4 -12.74 -11.80 -9.93
N ARG A 5 -11.82 -12.50 -10.60
CA ARG A 5 -11.88 -13.94 -10.86
C ARG A 5 -10.68 -14.59 -10.19
N PRO A 6 -10.83 -15.14 -8.96
CA PRO A 6 -9.71 -15.65 -8.16
C PRO A 6 -8.85 -16.71 -8.85
N GLN A 7 -9.41 -17.42 -9.82
CA GLN A 7 -8.74 -18.43 -10.64
C GLN A 7 -7.86 -17.87 -11.77
N ASP A 8 -7.96 -16.58 -12.06
CA ASP A 8 -7.17 -15.92 -13.10
C ASP A 8 -5.96 -15.20 -12.50
N LEU A 9 -4.76 -15.72 -12.80
CA LEU A 9 -3.50 -15.08 -12.43
C LEU A 9 -2.91 -14.36 -13.65
N TYR A 10 -2.65 -13.06 -13.49
CA TYR A 10 -1.96 -12.22 -14.47
C TYR A 10 -0.66 -11.67 -13.90
N LEU A 11 0.40 -11.69 -14.70
CA LEU A 11 1.64 -10.98 -14.41
C LEU A 11 1.63 -9.66 -15.18
N VAL A 12 1.58 -8.53 -14.47
CA VAL A 12 1.65 -7.21 -15.11
C VAL A 12 3.10 -6.69 -15.01
N ALA A 13 3.86 -6.85 -16.09
CA ALA A 13 5.26 -6.45 -16.17
C ALA A 13 5.42 -4.94 -16.39
N PHE A 14 6.32 -4.30 -15.64
CA PHE A 14 6.45 -2.84 -15.61
C PHE A 14 7.87 -2.30 -15.89
N ASP A 15 8.88 -3.17 -15.96
CA ASP A 15 10.28 -2.85 -16.27
C ASP A 15 10.99 -4.11 -16.79
N LEU A 16 12.10 -3.92 -17.51
CA LEU A 16 12.94 -4.99 -18.06
C LEU A 16 14.40 -4.71 -17.69
N LEU A 17 14.98 -5.60 -16.87
CA LEU A 17 16.32 -5.37 -16.33
C LEU A 17 17.42 -6.09 -17.11
N HIS A 18 17.09 -7.18 -17.79
CA HIS A 18 18.01 -7.98 -18.59
C HIS A 18 17.27 -8.60 -19.77
N LEU A 19 17.96 -8.76 -20.89
CA LEU A 19 17.44 -9.43 -22.08
C LEU A 19 18.58 -10.14 -22.82
N ASN A 20 18.44 -11.45 -23.07
CA ASN A 20 19.37 -12.23 -23.90
C ASN A 20 20.86 -12.04 -23.55
N GLY A 21 21.20 -12.02 -22.26
CA GLY A 21 22.57 -11.83 -21.77
C GLY A 21 23.03 -10.37 -21.66
N HIS A 22 22.21 -9.41 -22.06
CA HIS A 22 22.49 -7.98 -21.90
C HIS A 22 21.82 -7.42 -20.64
N ASP A 23 22.62 -6.74 -19.82
CA ASP A 23 22.13 -5.95 -18.69
C ASP A 23 21.60 -4.61 -19.20
N LEU A 24 20.32 -4.33 -18.97
CA LEU A 24 19.67 -3.10 -19.42
C LEU A 24 19.58 -2.05 -18.31
N ARG A 25 20.07 -2.33 -17.09
CA ARG A 25 19.86 -1.45 -15.92
C ARG A 25 20.42 -0.04 -16.10
N ASP A 26 21.45 0.13 -16.94
CA ASP A 26 22.05 1.44 -17.26
C ASP A 26 21.36 2.19 -18.42
N MET A 27 20.37 1.58 -19.07
CA MET A 27 19.52 2.28 -20.06
C MET A 27 18.48 3.14 -19.36
N ALA A 28 17.99 4.18 -20.03
CA ALA A 28 16.88 4.99 -19.55
C ALA A 28 15.58 4.15 -19.45
N LEU A 29 14.73 4.46 -18.47
CA LEU A 29 13.46 3.75 -18.25
C LEU A 29 12.57 3.74 -19.50
N LYS A 30 12.55 4.85 -20.26
CA LYS A 30 11.80 4.94 -21.51
C LYS A 30 12.20 3.81 -22.47
N ASP A 31 13.51 3.65 -22.71
CA ASP A 31 14.05 2.68 -23.67
C ASP A 31 13.82 1.25 -23.17
N ARG A 32 14.03 0.99 -21.86
CA ARG A 32 13.74 -0.34 -21.28
C ARG A 32 12.28 -0.75 -21.43
N ARG A 33 11.36 0.21 -21.30
CA ARG A 33 9.92 -0.03 -21.44
C ARG A 33 9.50 -0.25 -22.89
N GLU A 34 10.12 0.45 -23.84
CA GLU A 34 9.89 0.24 -25.27
C GLU A 34 10.28 -1.19 -25.68
N VAL A 35 11.46 -1.64 -25.24
CA VAL A 35 11.90 -3.04 -25.45
C VAL A 35 10.94 -4.02 -24.77
N LEU A 36 10.54 -3.77 -23.52
CA LEU A 36 9.58 -4.63 -22.82
C LEU A 36 8.25 -4.75 -23.55
N GLN A 37 7.71 -3.64 -24.05
CA GLN A 37 6.43 -3.61 -24.76
C GLN A 37 6.49 -4.46 -26.03
N ALA A 38 7.59 -4.38 -26.78
CA ALA A 38 7.79 -5.17 -27.99
C ALA A 38 7.87 -6.69 -27.74
N LEU A 39 8.22 -7.12 -26.51
CA LEU A 39 8.33 -8.53 -26.14
C LEU A 39 7.00 -9.16 -25.69
N ILE A 40 6.02 -8.36 -25.27
CA ILE A 40 4.79 -8.87 -24.66
C ILE A 40 3.67 -8.89 -25.72
N PRO A 41 3.22 -10.07 -26.18
CA PRO A 41 2.10 -10.16 -27.09
C PRO A 41 0.78 -9.77 -26.40
N ALA A 42 -0.14 -9.20 -27.17
CA ALA A 42 -1.47 -8.84 -26.68
C ALA A 42 -2.27 -10.09 -26.23
N GLY A 43 -3.13 -9.92 -25.22
CA GLY A 43 -4.10 -10.94 -24.79
C GLY A 43 -3.55 -12.12 -23.96
N GLY A 44 -2.25 -12.15 -23.64
CA GLY A 44 -1.64 -13.20 -22.81
C GLY A 44 -1.87 -13.07 -21.30
N ARG A 45 -1.35 -14.01 -20.49
CA ARG A 45 -1.33 -13.88 -19.02
C ARG A 45 -0.24 -12.95 -18.51
N ILE A 46 0.76 -12.67 -19.33
CA ILE A 46 1.73 -11.59 -19.11
C ILE A 46 1.20 -10.37 -19.84
N GLN A 47 1.09 -9.24 -19.13
CA GLN A 47 0.54 -7.99 -19.62
C GLN A 47 1.56 -6.88 -19.39
N PHE A 48 1.62 -5.93 -20.31
CA PHE A 48 2.45 -4.73 -20.14
C PHE A 48 1.74 -3.70 -19.28
N SER A 49 2.44 -3.13 -18.30
CA SER A 49 1.96 -1.99 -17.51
C SER A 49 2.04 -0.72 -18.35
N GLU A 50 0.96 -0.38 -19.04
CA GLU A 50 0.85 0.86 -19.81
C GLU A 50 0.99 2.09 -18.92
N ALA A 51 1.61 3.14 -19.49
CA ALA A 51 1.67 4.44 -18.83
C ALA A 51 0.41 5.23 -19.21
N LEU A 52 -0.24 5.82 -18.22
CA LEU A 52 -1.34 6.76 -18.48
C LEU A 52 -0.73 8.11 -18.87
N PRO A 53 -1.05 8.66 -20.07
CA PRO A 53 -0.60 9.98 -20.46
C PRO A 53 -1.31 11.05 -19.63
N GLY A 54 -0.70 12.24 -19.53
CA GLY A 54 -1.26 13.40 -18.85
C GLY A 54 -0.50 13.81 -17.59
N ALA A 55 -1.05 14.82 -16.91
CA ALA A 55 -0.48 15.34 -15.68
C ALA A 55 -0.71 14.37 -14.50
N GLY A 56 0.28 14.25 -13.61
CA GLY A 56 0.27 13.25 -12.56
C GLY A 56 -0.87 13.41 -11.55
N ASP A 57 -1.34 14.63 -11.32
CA ASP A 57 -2.49 14.97 -10.48
C ASP A 57 -3.81 14.48 -11.09
N ALA A 58 -4.03 14.69 -12.39
CA ALA A 58 -5.20 14.20 -13.10
C ALA A 58 -5.23 12.66 -13.11
N VAL A 59 -4.10 12.00 -13.40
CA VAL A 59 -3.99 10.54 -13.37
C VAL A 59 -4.22 10.00 -11.96
N TYR A 60 -3.70 10.68 -10.93
CA TYR A 60 -3.94 10.32 -9.54
C TYR A 60 -5.43 10.40 -9.17
N HIS A 61 -6.10 11.51 -9.53
CA HIS A 61 -7.53 11.70 -9.27
C HIS A 61 -8.36 10.57 -9.88
N LEU A 62 -8.14 10.28 -11.17
CA LEU A 62 -8.84 9.21 -11.88
C LEU A 62 -8.55 7.83 -11.27
N ALA A 63 -7.33 7.56 -10.83
CA ALA A 63 -7.00 6.31 -10.15
C ALA A 63 -7.77 6.15 -8.83
N CYS A 64 -7.95 7.24 -8.08
CA CYS A 64 -8.71 7.21 -6.83
C CYS A 64 -10.21 7.04 -7.07
N GLU A 65 -10.78 7.74 -8.05
CA GLU A 65 -12.19 7.56 -8.44
C GLU A 65 -12.48 6.13 -8.93
N ALA A 66 -11.52 5.51 -9.62
CA ALA A 66 -11.59 4.12 -10.06
C ALA A 66 -11.38 3.09 -8.94
N GLY A 67 -11.19 3.53 -7.68
CA GLY A 67 -10.98 2.64 -6.53
C GLY A 67 -9.65 1.88 -6.56
N LEU A 68 -8.64 2.39 -7.28
CA LEU A 68 -7.30 1.83 -7.29
C LEU A 68 -6.50 2.27 -6.05
N GLU A 69 -5.42 1.55 -5.72
CA GLU A 69 -4.56 1.91 -4.57
C GLU A 69 -3.90 3.29 -4.74
N GLY A 70 -3.69 3.73 -5.99
CA GLY A 70 -2.98 4.96 -6.34
C GLY A 70 -2.07 4.75 -7.54
N ILE A 71 -1.01 5.56 -7.63
CA ILE A 71 -0.12 5.61 -8.79
C ILE A 71 1.35 5.48 -8.41
N VAL A 72 2.17 5.11 -9.39
CA VAL A 72 3.64 5.18 -9.29
C VAL A 72 4.17 6.02 -10.46
N SER A 73 4.67 7.21 -10.15
CA SER A 73 5.33 8.08 -11.13
C SER A 73 6.80 7.71 -11.25
N LYS A 74 7.31 7.55 -12.46
CA LYS A 74 8.70 7.15 -12.71
C LYS A 74 9.38 8.13 -13.67
N ARG A 75 10.61 8.56 -13.36
CA ARG A 75 11.43 9.42 -14.24
C ARG A 75 11.85 8.64 -15.50
N LEU A 76 11.49 9.15 -16.68
CA LEU A 76 11.69 8.46 -17.96
C LEU A 76 13.17 8.27 -18.32
N ASP A 77 14.00 9.23 -17.95
CA ASP A 77 15.45 9.26 -18.17
C ASP A 77 16.24 8.48 -17.11
N SER A 78 15.57 7.87 -16.12
CA SER A 78 16.27 7.21 -15.03
C SER A 78 16.76 5.80 -15.36
N VAL A 79 18.00 5.52 -14.97
CA VAL A 79 18.56 4.18 -14.89
C VAL A 79 17.96 3.39 -13.72
N TYR A 80 17.98 2.06 -13.80
CA TYR A 80 17.56 1.20 -12.70
C TYR A 80 18.69 1.02 -11.69
N ARG A 81 18.38 1.19 -10.40
CA ARG A 81 19.26 0.89 -9.27
C ARG A 81 18.44 0.18 -8.20
N SER A 82 18.97 -0.93 -7.69
CA SER A 82 18.34 -1.66 -6.59
C SER A 82 18.38 -0.83 -5.30
N GLY A 83 17.32 -0.89 -4.51
CA GLY A 83 17.20 -0.19 -3.23
C GLY A 83 16.38 1.09 -3.31
N SER A 84 16.59 1.98 -2.34
CA SER A 84 15.84 3.24 -2.24
C SER A 84 16.17 4.18 -3.39
N THR A 85 15.14 4.77 -3.99
CA THR A 85 15.29 5.68 -5.14
C THR A 85 14.30 6.83 -5.06
N ARG A 86 14.71 8.00 -5.57
CA ARG A 86 13.82 9.15 -5.80
C ARG A 86 13.27 9.20 -7.22
N ASN A 87 13.70 8.29 -8.09
CA ASN A 87 13.24 8.24 -9.47
C ASN A 87 11.82 7.68 -9.59
N TRP A 88 11.38 6.91 -8.59
CA TRP A 88 10.06 6.31 -8.51
C TRP A 88 9.33 6.86 -7.28
N ARG A 89 8.15 7.42 -7.49
CA ARG A 89 7.33 8.00 -6.42
C ARG A 89 5.97 7.33 -6.41
N LYS A 90 5.68 6.58 -5.36
CA LYS A 90 4.34 6.05 -5.10
C LYS A 90 3.51 7.11 -4.39
N VAL A 91 2.30 7.34 -4.87
CA VAL A 91 1.27 8.14 -4.20
C VAL A 91 0.05 7.26 -4.08
N LYS A 92 -0.41 7.04 -2.85
CA LYS A 92 -1.60 6.21 -2.58
C LYS A 92 -2.83 7.11 -2.54
N CYS A 93 -3.95 6.58 -3.03
CA CYS A 93 -5.26 7.12 -2.71
C CYS A 93 -5.51 6.90 -1.22
N PHE A 94 -6.03 7.92 -0.55
CA PHE A 94 -6.40 7.83 0.85
C PHE A 94 -7.90 8.05 0.96
N VAL A 95 -8.52 7.24 1.81
CA VAL A 95 -9.85 7.50 2.34
C VAL A 95 -9.69 7.82 3.82
N GLU A 96 -10.34 8.88 4.26
CA GLU A 96 -10.40 9.24 5.67
C GLU A 96 -11.71 8.71 6.23
N LYS A 97 -11.64 8.08 7.39
CA LYS A 97 -12.81 7.60 8.11
C LYS A 97 -12.53 7.68 9.60
N GLU A 98 -13.49 8.24 10.32
CA GLU A 98 -13.48 8.23 11.78
C GLU A 98 -13.90 6.83 12.26
N MET A 99 -13.19 6.34 13.26
CA MET A 99 -13.40 5.01 13.84
C MET A 99 -13.16 5.09 15.34
N ASP A 100 -13.88 4.24 16.09
CA ASP A 100 -13.69 4.11 17.52
C ASP A 100 -12.45 3.28 17.80
N ILE A 101 -11.60 3.73 18.73
CA ILE A 101 -10.50 2.92 19.24
C ILE A 101 -11.06 2.09 20.40
N ILE A 102 -11.21 0.79 20.16
CA ILE A 102 -11.79 -0.16 21.13
C ILE A 102 -10.74 -0.99 21.86
N GLY A 103 -9.48 -0.91 21.45
CA GLY A 103 -8.41 -1.65 22.11
C GLY A 103 -7.02 -1.23 21.66
N VAL A 104 -6.01 -1.63 22.43
CA VAL A 104 -4.59 -1.39 22.13
C VAL A 104 -3.80 -2.69 22.30
N LYS A 105 -2.90 -2.95 21.36
CA LYS A 105 -1.91 -4.03 21.44
C LYS A 105 -0.51 -3.46 21.54
N ARG A 106 0.27 -3.99 22.48
CA ARG A 106 1.70 -3.74 22.60
C ARG A 106 2.43 -5.06 22.71
N GLU A 107 3.46 -5.19 21.90
CA GLU A 107 4.46 -6.24 22.01
C GLU A 107 5.82 -5.58 22.10
N THR A 108 6.67 -6.07 23.01
CA THR A 108 8.02 -5.56 23.16
C THR A 108 8.76 -5.61 21.83
N GLY A 109 9.32 -4.47 21.40
CA GLY A 109 10.03 -4.35 20.13
C GLY A 109 9.17 -4.08 18.89
N LYS A 110 7.82 -4.00 19.02
CA LYS A 110 6.92 -3.64 17.90
C LYS A 110 6.23 -2.30 18.13
N PRO A 111 5.86 -1.56 17.07
CA PRO A 111 5.02 -0.38 17.20
C PRO A 111 3.68 -0.76 17.85
N ALA A 112 3.16 0.12 18.71
CA ALA A 112 1.82 -0.05 19.27
C ALA A 112 0.78 -0.11 18.16
N MET A 113 -0.25 -0.92 18.34
CA MET A 113 -1.36 -1.06 17.40
C MET A 113 -2.66 -0.70 18.10
N VAL A 114 -3.49 0.14 17.48
CA VAL A 114 -4.86 0.38 17.92
C VAL A 114 -5.79 -0.59 17.20
N LEU A 115 -6.80 -1.07 17.90
CA LEU A 115 -7.89 -1.88 17.37
C LEU A 115 -9.09 -0.98 17.16
N MET A 116 -9.66 -1.04 15.96
CA MET A 116 -10.65 -0.06 15.51
C MET A 116 -12.00 -0.73 15.27
N ALA A 117 -13.07 -0.01 15.59
CA ALA A 117 -14.43 -0.38 15.27
C ALA A 117 -15.15 0.76 14.52
N ASP A 118 -16.16 0.37 13.76
CA ASP A 118 -17.06 1.26 13.05
C ASP A 118 -18.49 0.82 13.35
N ASN A 119 -19.27 1.67 14.03
CA ASN A 119 -20.62 1.36 14.50
C ASN A 119 -20.69 0.03 15.28
N GLY A 120 -19.74 -0.18 16.21
CA GLY A 120 -19.64 -1.40 17.02
C GLY A 120 -19.06 -2.62 16.30
N ARG A 121 -18.82 -2.55 14.98
CA ARG A 121 -18.22 -3.64 14.21
C ARG A 121 -16.70 -3.50 14.15
N TYR A 122 -15.97 -4.56 14.49
CA TYR A 122 -14.51 -4.58 14.36
C TYR A 122 -14.04 -4.43 12.91
N MET A 123 -13.06 -3.53 12.70
CA MET A 123 -12.51 -3.17 11.39
C MET A 123 -11.03 -3.54 11.23
N GLY A 124 -10.40 -4.13 12.25
CA GLY A 124 -8.98 -4.48 12.23
C GLY A 124 -8.13 -3.57 13.11
N GLY A 125 -6.81 -3.66 12.93
CA GLY A 125 -5.83 -2.88 13.69
C GLY A 125 -4.95 -2.00 12.80
N ALA A 126 -4.52 -0.86 13.34
CA ALA A 126 -3.59 0.06 12.70
C ALA A 126 -2.38 0.34 13.59
N PHE A 127 -1.18 0.37 13.00
CA PHE A 127 0.02 0.76 13.73
C PHE A 127 0.03 2.26 14.01
N VAL A 128 0.34 2.62 15.25
CA VAL A 128 0.49 4.00 15.68
C VAL A 128 1.91 4.46 15.34
N THR A 129 2.01 5.25 14.26
CA THR A 129 3.28 5.81 13.77
C THR A 129 3.50 7.26 14.20
N PHE A 130 2.74 7.73 15.19
CA PHE A 130 2.86 9.10 15.70
C PHE A 130 4.23 9.42 16.31
N LYS A 131 4.57 10.71 16.32
CA LYS A 131 5.67 11.25 17.13
C LYS A 131 5.49 10.85 18.60
N ALA A 132 6.60 10.79 19.34
CA ALA A 132 6.65 10.27 20.70
C ALA A 132 5.60 10.89 21.63
N GLU A 133 5.45 12.22 21.62
CA GLU A 133 4.47 12.96 22.43
C GLU A 133 3.02 12.51 22.18
N LYS A 134 2.60 12.48 20.91
CA LYS A 134 1.25 12.04 20.53
C LYS A 134 1.01 10.57 20.86
N ARG A 135 2.05 9.75 20.78
CA ARG A 135 1.99 8.33 21.16
C ARG A 135 1.81 8.16 22.67
N GLN A 136 2.49 8.97 23.48
CA GLN A 136 2.30 8.98 24.93
C GLN A 136 0.91 9.49 25.31
N ALA A 137 0.45 10.58 24.69
CA ALA A 137 -0.88 11.12 24.96
C ALA A 137 -2.03 10.18 24.54
N LEU A 138 -1.83 9.35 23.51
CA LEU A 138 -2.76 8.26 23.17
C LEU A 138 -2.73 7.18 24.25
N TRP A 139 -1.54 6.85 24.76
CA TRP A 139 -1.34 5.84 25.77
C TRP A 139 -1.99 6.21 27.11
N ASP A 140 -1.77 7.44 27.59
CA ASP A 140 -2.36 7.90 28.85
C ASP A 140 -3.89 7.86 28.81
N ARG A 141 -4.48 8.19 27.64
CA ARG A 141 -5.92 8.07 27.40
C ARG A 141 -6.41 6.62 27.38
N ALA A 142 -5.64 5.73 26.75
CA ALA A 142 -5.98 4.31 26.68
C ALA A 142 -5.96 3.67 28.08
N GLN A 143 -4.91 3.92 28.87
CA GLN A 143 -4.82 3.40 30.25
C GLN A 143 -5.97 3.88 31.13
N GLY A 144 -6.41 5.14 30.97
CA GLY A 144 -7.56 5.67 31.70
C GLY A 144 -8.91 5.03 31.33
N ARG A 145 -8.98 4.24 30.26
CA ARG A 145 -10.19 3.57 29.75
C ARG A 145 -10.09 2.05 29.74
N ALA A 146 -8.97 1.50 30.19
CA ALA A 146 -8.70 0.07 30.13
C ALA A 146 -9.64 -0.75 31.02
N GLY A 147 -9.87 -2.00 30.63
CA GLY A 147 -10.62 -2.98 31.43
C GLY A 147 -12.00 -3.33 30.87
N ALA A 148 -12.32 -2.92 29.65
CA ALA A 148 -13.50 -3.41 28.95
C ALA A 148 -13.42 -4.92 28.69
N PRO A 149 -14.54 -5.65 28.59
CA PRO A 149 -14.54 -6.99 28.04
C PRO A 149 -14.17 -6.97 26.54
N PRO A 150 -13.55 -8.05 26.01
CA PRO A 150 -13.33 -8.17 24.58
C PRO A 150 -14.66 -8.13 23.82
N PRO A 151 -14.71 -7.47 22.65
CA PRO A 151 -15.85 -7.58 21.75
C PRO A 151 -16.10 -9.03 21.31
N GLU A 152 -17.32 -9.30 20.88
CA GLU A 152 -17.72 -10.62 20.38
C GLU A 152 -16.79 -11.11 19.26
N GLY A 153 -16.35 -12.38 19.36
CA GLY A 153 -15.43 -12.99 18.40
C GLY A 153 -13.94 -12.62 18.57
N LEU A 154 -13.59 -11.70 19.47
CA LEU A 154 -12.22 -11.23 19.68
C LEU A 154 -11.61 -11.65 21.02
N ALA A 155 -12.28 -12.51 21.79
CA ALA A 155 -11.81 -12.94 23.12
C ALA A 155 -10.41 -13.60 23.14
N LYS A 156 -9.94 -14.12 22.00
CA LYS A 156 -8.60 -14.73 21.88
C LYS A 156 -7.50 -13.72 21.61
N GLU A 157 -7.85 -12.48 21.25
CA GLU A 157 -6.88 -11.45 20.94
C GLU A 157 -6.26 -10.89 22.22
N LYS A 158 -4.93 -10.97 22.31
CA LYS A 158 -4.17 -10.37 23.41
C LYS A 158 -4.12 -8.85 23.21
N ALA A 159 -5.10 -8.16 23.78
CA ALA A 159 -5.23 -6.71 23.71
C ALA A 159 -5.76 -6.14 25.03
N GLU A 160 -5.45 -4.88 25.27
CA GLU A 160 -6.06 -4.07 26.32
C GLU A 160 -7.30 -3.40 25.72
N TRP A 161 -8.48 -3.81 26.16
CA TRP A 161 -9.76 -3.32 25.64
C TRP A 161 -10.21 -2.07 26.38
N LEU A 162 -10.75 -1.12 25.63
CA LEU A 162 -11.10 0.23 26.11
C LEU A 162 -12.62 0.40 26.21
N ASN A 163 -13.05 1.08 27.27
CA ASN A 163 -14.43 1.55 27.48
C ASN A 163 -14.70 2.93 26.84
#